data_AF-A0A5L4LLT1-F1
#
_entry.id   AF-A0A5L4LLT1-F1
#
_cell.length_a   1.000
_cell.length_b   1.000
_cell.length_c   1.000
_cell.angle_alpha   90.00
_cell.angle_beta   90.00
_cell.angle_gamma   90.00
#
_symmetry.space_group_name_H-M   'P 1'
#
loop_
_entity.id
_entity.type
_entity.pdbx_description
1 polymer ?
#
loop_
_entity_poly.entity_id
_entity_poly.type
_entity_poly.pdbx_seq_one_letter_code
_entity_poly.pdbx_strand_id
1 'polypeptide(L)'
;MFSAFFLSKKWALWAYAGLFVLLAFLYLQTSLNVAINEWYRDFYNILQKPNIQNTPIILDANATKIANENAQKALENANFINKASIFYYQLLNEYFFSSKSIAIKEAYAMSDFYSSIAVFLCIALPYVFIATLSIYFASVYTFKWREAMTFAYLKFWKNKNDNIEGSSQRIQEDAYNFSKIVESLGLAFVKSLMILMAFIPILWTLSEDVSKILFKNLSEDSIFYFLKDMQGLLVYVALFISLGGLIISWFVGIKLPGLEYNNQKAEAAFRKELVYAEDNRKDYAKSETMIELFTGLKFNYKRLFLHYGYFNIWLIMFEQMIVIVPFLIMGPSLFAGAIGLGVVIQINNAFDQVRSSFSVFITNWTKITELRSIHKRLSEFEKNILYKNQL
;
A
#
# COMPACT_ATOMS: atom_id res chain seq x y z
N MET A 1 -17.64 -4.08 20.14
CA MET A 1 -16.37 -3.54 19.63
C MET A 1 -16.56 -2.34 18.72
N PHE A 2 -17.05 -2.49 17.48
CA PHE A 2 -17.30 -1.34 16.58
C PHE A 2 -18.34 -0.36 17.12
N SER A 3 -19.42 -0.89 17.70
CA SER A 3 -20.51 -0.10 18.26
C SER A 3 -20.08 0.87 19.36
N ALA A 4 -19.05 0.52 20.14
CA ALA A 4 -18.54 1.37 21.22
C ALA A 4 -18.07 2.73 20.70
N PHE A 5 -17.59 2.77 19.46
CA PHE A 5 -17.05 3.98 18.83
C PHE A 5 -18.00 4.57 17.78
N PHE A 6 -18.50 3.76 16.85
CA PHE A 6 -19.33 4.26 15.74
C PHE A 6 -20.80 4.49 16.09
N LEU A 7 -21.37 3.74 17.04
CA LEU A 7 -22.78 3.90 17.44
C LEU A 7 -22.96 4.79 18.68
N SER A 8 -21.88 5.23 19.31
CA SER A 8 -21.95 6.09 20.49
C SER A 8 -22.09 7.56 20.11
N LYS A 9 -23.14 8.24 20.60
CA LYS A 9 -23.34 9.68 20.41
C LYS A 9 -22.15 10.52 20.87
N LYS A 10 -21.47 10.10 21.95
CA LYS A 10 -20.27 10.78 22.49
C LYS A 10 -19.11 10.76 21.50
N TRP A 11 -18.96 9.66 20.75
CA TRP A 11 -17.82 9.39 19.89
C TRP A 11 -18.10 9.62 18.40
N ALA A 12 -19.36 9.84 18.02
CA ALA A 12 -19.78 9.99 16.62
C ALA A 12 -18.96 11.03 15.85
N LEU A 13 -18.65 12.19 16.45
CA LEU A 13 -17.82 13.21 15.81
C LEU A 13 -16.42 12.66 15.50
N TRP A 14 -15.75 12.04 16.47
CA TRP A 14 -14.43 11.43 16.26
C TRP A 14 -14.49 10.28 15.26
N ALA A 15 -15.52 9.44 15.32
CA ALA A 15 -15.66 8.28 14.45
C ALA A 15 -15.86 8.69 12.98
N TYR A 16 -16.82 9.56 12.68
CA TYR A 16 -17.16 9.90 11.30
C TYR A 16 -16.33 11.05 10.74
N ALA A 17 -16.15 12.14 11.50
CA ALA A 17 -15.31 13.25 11.02
C ALA A 17 -13.83 12.86 11.00
N GLY A 18 -13.37 12.08 11.98
CA GLY A 18 -12.00 11.56 11.97
C GLY A 18 -11.74 10.62 10.80
N LEU A 19 -12.68 9.71 10.49
CA LEU A 19 -12.58 8.87 9.30
C LEU A 19 -12.55 9.72 8.02
N PHE A 20 -13.41 10.73 7.91
CA PHE A 20 -13.40 11.65 6.76
C PHE A 20 -12.05 12.36 6.59
N VAL A 21 -11.45 12.86 7.68
CA VAL A 21 -10.13 13.50 7.65
C VAL A 21 -9.04 12.52 7.17
N LEU A 22 -9.05 11.27 7.65
CA LEU A 22 -8.13 10.24 7.18
C LEU A 22 -8.29 9.95 5.69
N LEU A 23 -9.55 9.84 5.21
CA LEU A 23 -9.84 9.64 3.80
C LEU A 23 -9.37 10.83 2.94
N ALA A 24 -9.53 12.06 3.44
CA ALA A 24 -9.02 13.26 2.77
C ALA A 24 -7.48 13.25 2.68
N PHE A 25 -6.78 12.84 3.74
CA PHE A 25 -5.32 12.69 3.68
C PHE A 25 -4.87 11.61 2.69
N LEU A 26 -5.56 10.47 2.63
CA LEU A 26 -5.27 9.44 1.64
C LEU A 26 -5.50 9.94 0.21
N TYR A 27 -6.59 10.68 -0.01
CA TYR A 27 -6.89 11.29 -1.30
C TYR A 27 -5.77 12.25 -1.73
N LEU A 28 -5.35 13.16 -0.84
CA LEU A 28 -4.27 14.10 -1.14
C LEU A 28 -2.94 13.40 -1.40
N GLN A 29 -2.59 12.38 -0.62
CA GLN A 29 -1.38 11.57 -0.84
C GLN A 29 -1.42 10.88 -2.22
N THR A 30 -2.54 10.27 -2.59
CA THR A 30 -2.68 9.62 -3.91
C THR A 30 -2.61 10.65 -5.04
N SER A 31 -3.25 11.82 -4.88
CA SER A 31 -3.16 12.92 -5.84
C SER A 31 -1.73 13.40 -6.03
N LEU A 32 -0.96 13.57 -4.96
CA LEU A 32 0.45 13.95 -5.06
C LEU A 32 1.31 12.84 -5.69
N ASN A 33 1.00 11.58 -5.41
CA ASN A 33 1.67 10.44 -6.05
C ASN A 33 1.46 10.42 -7.58
N VAL A 34 0.25 10.76 -8.05
CA VAL A 34 -0.02 10.93 -9.50
C VAL A 34 0.80 12.09 -10.08
N ALA A 35 1.00 13.19 -9.33
CA ALA A 35 1.80 14.32 -9.80
C ALA A 35 3.29 13.96 -9.87
N ILE A 36 3.79 13.14 -8.93
CA ILE A 36 5.14 12.56 -9.00
C ILE A 36 5.28 11.69 -10.25
N ASN A 37 4.24 10.93 -10.62
CA ASN A 37 4.25 10.11 -11.82
C ASN A 37 4.37 10.93 -13.11
N GLU A 38 3.64 12.04 -13.23
CA GLU A 38 3.81 12.99 -14.34
C GLU A 38 5.21 13.62 -14.34
N TRP A 39 5.70 14.01 -13.16
CA TRP A 39 7.04 14.55 -13.00
C TRP A 39 8.14 13.58 -13.47
N TYR A 40 8.02 12.29 -13.18
CA TYR A 40 8.98 11.30 -13.68
C TYR A 40 9.09 11.33 -15.20
N ARG A 41 7.98 11.41 -15.93
CA ARG A 41 8.03 11.49 -17.40
C ARG A 41 8.89 12.67 -17.84
N ASP A 42 8.57 13.86 -17.35
CA ASP A 42 9.16 15.09 -17.85
C ASP A 42 10.63 15.24 -17.38
N PHE A 43 10.94 14.81 -16.16
CA PHE A 43 12.31 14.80 -15.64
C PHE A 43 13.25 13.91 -16.46
N TYR A 44 12.83 12.67 -16.75
CA TYR A 44 13.67 11.76 -17.54
C TYR A 44 13.75 12.17 -19.01
N ASN A 45 12.73 12.84 -19.56
CA ASN A 45 12.81 13.46 -20.89
C ASN A 45 13.87 14.59 -20.92
N ILE A 46 13.95 15.42 -19.87
CA ILE A 46 14.99 16.45 -19.73
C ILE A 46 16.38 15.81 -19.71
N LEU A 47 16.56 14.74 -18.93
CA LEU A 47 17.85 14.04 -18.82
C LEU A 47 18.29 13.33 -20.10
N GLN A 48 17.34 12.93 -20.95
CA GLN A 48 17.64 12.21 -22.19
C GLN A 48 18.24 13.12 -23.28
N LYS A 49 17.96 14.43 -23.24
CA LYS A 49 18.38 15.39 -24.28
C LYS A 49 19.10 16.61 -23.67
N PRO A 50 20.24 16.44 -22.97
CA PRO A 50 20.98 17.57 -22.45
C PRO A 50 21.58 18.41 -23.59
N ASN A 51 21.59 19.73 -23.45
CA ASN A 51 22.24 20.62 -24.41
C ASN A 51 23.77 20.59 -24.25
N ILE A 52 24.40 19.52 -24.75
CA ILE A 52 25.86 19.31 -24.64
C ILE A 52 26.63 20.33 -25.49
N GLN A 53 26.08 20.72 -26.63
CA GLN A 53 26.75 21.60 -27.60
C GLN A 53 26.57 23.09 -27.30
N ASN A 54 25.87 23.44 -26.21
CA ASN A 54 25.51 24.82 -25.85
C ASN A 54 24.91 25.62 -27.01
N THR A 55 24.18 24.94 -27.90
CA THR A 55 23.51 25.59 -29.01
C THR A 55 22.32 26.40 -28.49
N PRO A 56 21.98 27.54 -29.12
CA PRO A 56 20.79 28.30 -28.73
C PRO A 56 19.55 27.40 -28.77
N ILE A 57 18.85 27.28 -27.64
CA ILE A 57 17.64 26.48 -27.55
C ILE A 57 16.50 27.28 -28.17
N ILE A 58 16.05 26.89 -29.36
CA ILE A 58 14.92 27.49 -30.03
C ILE A 58 13.65 26.84 -29.49
N LEU A 59 12.80 27.62 -28.83
CA LEU A 59 11.48 27.18 -28.39
C LEU A 59 10.56 27.14 -29.61
N ASP A 60 10.13 25.93 -30.01
CA ASP A 60 9.09 25.79 -31.01
C ASP A 60 7.72 26.17 -30.41
N ALA A 61 7.19 27.30 -30.88
CA ALA A 61 5.88 27.80 -30.48
C ALA A 61 4.75 26.82 -30.81
N ASN A 62 4.86 26.05 -31.90
CA ASN A 62 3.86 25.04 -32.27
C ASN A 62 3.94 23.83 -31.34
N ALA A 63 5.12 23.31 -31.04
CA ALA A 63 5.30 22.24 -30.07
C ALA A 63 4.76 22.63 -28.68
N THR A 64 5.00 23.87 -28.26
CA THR A 64 4.49 24.41 -26.99
C THR A 64 2.97 24.50 -26.97
N LYS A 65 2.36 24.95 -28.07
CA LYS A 65 0.90 25.00 -28.22
C LYS A 65 0.28 23.59 -28.16
N ILE A 66 0.84 22.64 -28.91
CA ILE A 66 0.38 21.24 -28.93
C ILE A 66 0.50 20.62 -27.53
N ALA A 67 1.60 20.85 -26.83
CA ALA A 67 1.80 20.37 -25.47
C ALA A 67 0.74 20.92 -24.50
N ASN A 68 0.44 22.21 -24.59
CA ASN A 68 -0.60 22.84 -23.76
C ASN A 68 -2.02 22.32 -24.10
N GLU A 69 -2.33 22.09 -25.38
CA GLU A 69 -3.61 21.50 -25.79
C GLU A 69 -3.77 20.06 -25.27
N ASN A 70 -2.71 19.25 -25.36
CA ASN A 70 -2.71 17.89 -24.82
C ASN A 70 -2.86 17.89 -23.29
N ALA A 71 -2.19 18.81 -22.60
CA ALA A 71 -2.33 18.96 -21.15
C ALA A 71 -3.77 19.35 -20.75
N GLN A 72 -4.40 20.24 -21.52
CA GLN A 72 -5.79 20.62 -21.29
C GLN A 72 -6.75 19.44 -21.51
N LYS A 73 -6.57 18.67 -22.59
CA LYS A 73 -7.36 17.44 -22.85
C LYS A 73 -7.17 16.40 -21.74
N ALA A 74 -5.94 16.23 -21.25
CA ALA A 74 -5.65 15.32 -20.15
C ALA A 74 -6.40 15.72 -18.87
N LEU A 75 -6.48 17.03 -18.58
CA LEU A 75 -7.25 17.54 -17.45
C LEU A 75 -8.77 17.33 -17.61
N GLU A 76 -9.29 17.51 -18.82
CA GLU A 76 -10.72 17.34 -19.12
C GLU A 76 -11.17 15.88 -19.01
N ASN A 77 -10.35 14.95 -19.50
CA ASN A 77 -10.63 13.51 -19.47
C ASN A 77 -10.28 12.85 -18.12
N ALA A 78 -9.61 13.56 -17.22
CA ALA A 78 -9.21 13.03 -15.92
C ALA A 78 -10.42 12.78 -15.00
N ASN A 79 -10.39 11.64 -14.31
CA ASN A 79 -11.31 11.39 -13.22
C ASN A 79 -11.04 12.34 -12.04
N PHE A 80 -11.95 12.35 -11.05
CA PHE A 80 -11.87 13.25 -9.90
C PHE A 80 -10.50 13.22 -9.19
N ILE A 81 -9.93 12.02 -8.97
CA ILE A 81 -8.65 11.84 -8.27
C ILE A 81 -7.49 12.42 -9.08
N ASN A 82 -7.46 12.14 -10.38
CA ASN A 82 -6.38 12.57 -11.26
C ASN A 82 -6.50 14.06 -11.61
N LYS A 83 -7.71 14.63 -11.64
CA LYS A 83 -7.95 16.02 -12.02
C LYS A 83 -7.26 17.01 -11.09
N ALA A 84 -7.35 16.80 -9.78
CA ALA A 84 -6.67 17.64 -8.79
C ALA A 84 -5.15 17.56 -8.94
N SER A 85 -4.63 16.35 -9.19
CA SER A 85 -3.21 16.10 -9.39
C SER A 85 -2.66 16.81 -10.64
N ILE A 86 -3.31 16.59 -11.78
CA ILE A 86 -2.92 17.17 -13.07
C ILE A 86 -3.00 18.69 -12.99
N PHE A 87 -4.07 19.24 -12.40
CA PHE A 87 -4.19 20.68 -12.21
C PHE A 87 -3.05 21.26 -11.36
N TYR A 88 -2.74 20.63 -10.22
CA TYR A 88 -1.64 21.06 -9.38
C TYR A 88 -0.29 21.00 -10.10
N TYR A 89 -0.03 19.92 -10.84
CA TYR A 89 1.19 19.77 -11.62
C TYR A 89 1.30 20.83 -12.73
N GLN A 90 0.21 21.12 -13.44
CA GLN A 90 0.15 22.16 -14.46
C GLN A 90 0.43 23.55 -13.88
N LEU A 91 -0.08 23.86 -12.68
CA LEU A 91 0.21 25.13 -12.00
C LEU A 91 1.70 25.28 -11.68
N LEU A 92 2.34 24.20 -11.22
CA LEU A 92 3.78 24.20 -10.96
C LEU A 92 4.58 24.40 -12.26
N ASN A 93 4.19 23.70 -13.33
CA ASN A 93 4.83 23.88 -14.63
C ASN A 93 4.64 25.30 -15.17
N GLU A 94 3.45 25.90 -15.01
CA GLU A 94 3.19 27.27 -15.44
C GLU A 94 4.08 28.26 -14.70
N TYR A 95 4.32 28.05 -13.41
CA TYR A 95 5.20 28.87 -12.60
C TYR A 95 6.69 28.73 -13.00
N PHE A 96 7.20 27.51 -13.15
CA PHE A 96 8.63 27.26 -13.37
C PHE A 96 9.05 27.27 -14.85
N PHE A 97 8.15 26.92 -15.76
CA PHE A 97 8.43 26.76 -17.20
C PHE A 97 7.58 27.68 -18.09
N SER A 98 6.75 28.58 -17.51
CA SER A 98 5.86 29.49 -18.25
C SER A 98 4.93 28.79 -19.25
N SER A 99 4.63 27.51 -19.00
CA SER A 99 3.79 26.66 -19.84
C SER A 99 3.10 25.59 -18.99
N LYS A 100 1.89 25.17 -19.36
CA LYS A 100 1.14 24.16 -18.59
C LYS A 100 1.76 22.77 -18.71
N SER A 101 2.54 22.53 -19.77
CA SER A 101 3.30 21.29 -19.99
C SER A 101 4.67 21.60 -20.55
N ILE A 102 5.66 20.82 -20.14
CA ILE A 102 7.02 20.89 -20.69
C ILE A 102 6.96 20.32 -22.11
N ALA A 103 7.10 21.18 -23.12
CA ALA A 103 7.15 20.76 -24.51
C ALA A 103 8.39 19.89 -24.77
N ILE A 104 8.27 18.92 -25.67
CA ILE A 104 9.43 18.11 -26.10
C ILE A 104 10.39 19.02 -26.87
N LYS A 105 11.51 19.37 -26.24
CA LYS A 105 12.59 20.13 -26.88
C LYS A 105 13.59 19.18 -27.56
N GLU A 106 14.35 19.71 -28.52
CA GLU A 106 15.52 19.01 -29.09
C GLU A 106 16.67 18.93 -28.09
N ALA A 107 16.82 19.95 -27.24
CA ALA A 107 17.79 19.99 -26.16
C ALA A 107 17.24 20.79 -24.96
N TYR A 108 17.63 20.39 -23.75
CA TYR A 108 17.25 21.05 -22.50
C TYR A 108 18.45 21.71 -21.83
N ALA A 109 18.22 22.87 -21.21
CA ALA A 109 19.22 23.61 -20.46
C ALA A 109 19.38 23.08 -19.03
N MET A 110 20.50 23.41 -18.40
CA MET A 110 20.71 23.13 -16.96
C MET A 110 19.63 23.80 -16.08
N SER A 111 19.11 24.96 -16.50
CA SER A 111 17.99 25.62 -15.81
C SER A 111 16.70 24.80 -15.84
N ASP A 112 16.43 24.06 -16.94
CA ASP A 112 15.26 23.17 -17.03
C ASP A 112 15.37 22.04 -15.99
N PHE A 113 16.58 21.49 -15.80
CA PHE A 113 16.86 20.49 -14.77
C PHE A 113 16.56 21.02 -13.35
N TYR A 114 17.15 22.15 -12.96
CA TYR A 114 16.91 22.72 -11.64
C TYR A 114 15.46 23.15 -11.41
N SER A 115 14.79 23.63 -12.45
CA SER A 115 13.36 23.95 -12.42
C SER A 115 12.53 22.69 -12.18
N SER A 116 12.88 21.57 -12.83
CA SER A 116 12.23 20.28 -12.60
C SER A 116 12.47 19.77 -11.17
N ILE A 117 13.67 19.94 -10.61
CA ILE A 117 13.94 19.62 -9.20
C ILE A 117 13.10 20.50 -8.26
N ALA A 118 12.93 21.78 -8.56
CA ALA A 118 12.08 22.67 -7.76
C ALA A 118 10.60 22.22 -7.81
N VAL A 119 10.09 21.85 -8.98
CA VAL A 119 8.75 21.24 -9.13
C VAL A 119 8.62 19.99 -8.26
N PHE A 120 9.61 19.08 -8.30
CA PHE A 120 9.61 17.89 -7.44
C PHE A 120 9.50 18.24 -5.96
N LEU A 121 10.31 19.20 -5.48
CA LEU A 121 10.27 19.63 -4.08
C LEU A 121 8.89 20.20 -3.70
N CYS A 122 8.26 20.96 -4.59
CA CYS A 122 6.89 21.46 -4.40
C CYS A 122 5.82 20.36 -4.36
N ILE A 123 6.10 19.15 -4.83
CA ILE A 123 5.19 17.99 -4.72
C ILE A 123 5.56 17.15 -3.49
N ALA A 124 6.85 16.88 -3.30
CA ALA A 124 7.37 16.00 -2.26
C ALA A 124 7.20 16.59 -0.85
N LEU A 125 7.43 17.89 -0.65
CA LEU A 125 7.30 18.51 0.67
C LEU A 125 5.85 18.48 1.20
N PRO A 126 4.82 18.86 0.42
CA PRO A 126 3.43 18.64 0.81
C PRO A 126 3.10 17.17 1.08
N TYR A 127 3.63 16.24 0.27
CA TYR A 127 3.42 14.81 0.49
C TYR A 127 3.95 14.36 1.84
N VAL A 128 5.20 14.73 2.18
CA VAL A 128 5.81 14.41 3.48
C VAL A 128 4.99 15.01 4.63
N PHE A 129 4.55 16.26 4.50
CA PHE A 129 3.75 16.93 5.51
C PHE A 129 2.41 16.22 5.74
N ILE A 130 1.67 15.92 4.67
CA ILE A 130 0.37 15.24 4.74
C ILE A 130 0.52 13.81 5.25
N ALA A 131 1.54 13.08 4.81
CA ALA A 131 1.81 11.72 5.30
C ALA A 131 2.10 11.71 6.80
N THR A 132 2.90 12.67 7.28
CA THR A 132 3.22 12.81 8.71
C THR A 132 1.96 13.14 9.53
N LEU A 133 1.15 14.10 9.06
CA LEU A 133 -0.13 14.42 9.69
C LEU A 133 -1.09 13.23 9.70
N SER A 134 -1.15 12.47 8.61
CA SER A 134 -1.99 11.27 8.51
C SER A 134 -1.58 10.21 9.52
N ILE A 135 -0.29 9.94 9.70
CA ILE A 135 0.22 8.95 10.66
C ILE A 135 -0.08 9.39 12.10
N TYR A 136 0.14 10.67 12.41
CA TYR A 136 -0.18 11.22 13.72
C TYR A 136 -1.69 11.14 14.00
N PHE A 137 -2.51 11.58 13.06
CA PHE A 137 -3.96 11.58 13.21
C PHE A 137 -4.53 10.15 13.32
N ALA A 138 -4.01 9.19 12.54
CA ALA A 138 -4.35 7.77 12.66
C ALA A 138 -4.05 7.22 14.07
N SER A 139 -2.92 7.63 14.66
CA SER A 139 -2.54 7.26 16.03
C SER A 139 -3.53 7.82 17.06
N VAL A 140 -3.90 9.10 16.93
CA VAL A 140 -4.90 9.74 17.80
C VAL A 140 -6.28 9.09 17.63
N TYR A 141 -6.70 8.84 16.38
CA TYR A 141 -7.96 8.19 16.05
C TYR A 141 -8.05 6.78 16.67
N THR A 142 -6.98 5.99 16.54
CA THR A 142 -6.85 4.67 17.19
C THR A 142 -6.96 4.77 18.70
N PHE A 143 -6.32 5.77 19.31
CA PHE A 143 -6.39 5.97 20.76
C PHE A 143 -7.81 6.37 21.22
N LYS A 144 -8.51 7.22 20.46
CA LYS A 144 -9.91 7.58 20.77
C LYS A 144 -10.86 6.40 20.62
N TRP A 145 -10.63 5.53 19.64
CA TRP A 145 -11.37 4.28 19.52
C TRP A 145 -11.11 3.37 20.71
N ARG A 146 -9.84 3.20 21.11
CA ARG A 146 -9.49 2.46 22.32
C ARG A 146 -10.20 3.03 23.56
N GLU A 147 -10.14 4.35 23.75
CA GLU A 147 -10.80 5.05 24.87
C GLU A 147 -12.29 4.71 24.93
N ALA A 148 -12.98 4.75 23.77
CA ALA A 148 -14.38 4.40 23.65
C ALA A 148 -14.67 2.94 24.05
N MET A 149 -13.87 2.00 23.55
CA MET A 149 -14.01 0.58 23.89
C MET A 149 -13.77 0.30 25.37
N THR A 150 -12.69 0.86 25.93
CA THR A 150 -12.32 0.67 27.33
C THR A 150 -13.44 1.12 28.27
N PHE A 151 -13.95 2.35 28.12
CA PHE A 151 -14.99 2.85 29.01
C PHE A 151 -16.35 2.22 28.76
N ALA A 152 -16.64 1.79 27.52
CA ALA A 152 -17.82 0.98 27.25
C ALA A 152 -17.75 -0.34 28.01
N TYR A 153 -16.65 -1.09 27.89
CA TYR A 153 -16.51 -2.40 28.54
C TYR A 153 -16.44 -2.31 30.06
N LEU A 154 -15.74 -1.31 30.61
CA LEU A 154 -15.65 -1.10 32.06
C LEU A 154 -17.03 -0.95 32.71
N LYS A 155 -17.99 -0.30 32.05
CA LYS A 155 -19.35 -0.12 32.58
C LYS A 155 -20.05 -1.46 32.81
N PHE A 156 -19.89 -2.41 31.89
CA PHE A 156 -20.52 -3.73 31.99
C PHE A 156 -19.72 -4.68 32.86
N TRP A 157 -18.40 -4.66 32.72
CA TRP A 157 -17.49 -5.51 33.48
C TRP A 157 -17.62 -5.27 35.00
N LYS A 158 -17.78 -4.00 35.44
CA LYS A 158 -18.02 -3.69 36.86
C LYS A 158 -19.33 -4.25 37.43
N ASN A 159 -20.32 -4.54 36.58
CA ASN A 159 -21.62 -5.08 37.00
C ASN A 159 -21.62 -6.61 37.05
N LYS A 160 -20.50 -7.26 36.75
CA LYS A 160 -20.33 -8.71 36.81
C LYS A 160 -19.51 -9.08 38.05
N ASN A 161 -20.05 -9.99 38.87
CA ASN A 161 -19.39 -10.48 40.09
C ASN A 161 -18.45 -11.67 39.83
N ASP A 162 -18.47 -12.23 38.62
CA ASP A 162 -17.66 -13.39 38.26
C ASP A 162 -16.24 -12.94 37.86
N ASN A 163 -15.22 -13.62 38.37
CA ASN A 163 -13.84 -13.36 37.96
C ASN A 163 -13.60 -13.91 36.55
N ILE A 164 -13.63 -13.03 35.55
CA ILE A 164 -13.33 -13.39 34.16
C ILE A 164 -11.82 -13.37 33.97
N GLU A 165 -11.22 -14.55 33.84
CA GLU A 165 -9.78 -14.72 33.58
C GLU A 165 -9.34 -13.90 32.35
N GLY A 166 -8.26 -13.14 32.50
CA GLY A 166 -7.70 -12.31 31.43
C GLY A 166 -8.51 -11.06 31.08
N SER A 167 -9.56 -10.70 31.83
CA SER A 167 -10.40 -9.53 31.56
C SER A 167 -9.62 -8.20 31.51
N SER A 168 -8.61 -8.02 32.37
CA SER A 168 -7.70 -6.87 32.34
C SER A 168 -6.94 -6.77 31.00
N GLN A 169 -6.41 -7.89 30.52
CA GLN A 169 -5.73 -7.98 29.23
C GLN A 169 -6.70 -7.66 28.07
N ARG A 170 -7.94 -8.16 28.14
CA ARG A 170 -8.96 -7.88 27.10
C ARG A 170 -9.29 -6.39 27.00
N ILE A 171 -9.50 -5.73 28.14
CA ILE A 171 -9.86 -4.30 28.18
C ILE A 171 -8.66 -3.43 27.78
N GLN A 172 -7.44 -3.80 28.18
CA GLN A 172 -6.25 -2.97 27.96
C GLN A 172 -5.59 -3.20 26.60
N GLU A 173 -5.13 -4.43 26.36
CA GLU A 173 -4.25 -4.80 25.24
C GLU A 173 -5.07 -5.14 24.01
N ASP A 174 -6.03 -6.06 24.12
CA ASP A 174 -6.82 -6.51 22.96
C ASP A 174 -7.68 -5.38 22.38
N ALA A 175 -8.28 -4.52 23.22
CA ALA A 175 -9.05 -3.37 22.72
C ALA A 175 -8.18 -2.37 21.93
N TYR A 176 -6.93 -2.15 22.37
CA TYR A 176 -5.99 -1.30 21.65
C TYR A 176 -5.53 -1.94 20.34
N ASN A 177 -5.07 -3.19 20.40
CA ASN A 177 -4.59 -3.91 19.22
C ASN A 177 -5.70 -4.08 18.18
N PHE A 178 -6.94 -4.34 18.62
CA PHE A 178 -8.11 -4.35 17.73
C PHE A 178 -8.26 -3.03 16.98
N SER A 179 -8.31 -1.91 17.71
CA SER A 179 -8.50 -0.58 17.13
C SER A 179 -7.39 -0.25 16.13
N LYS A 180 -6.13 -0.53 16.52
CA LYS A 180 -4.93 -0.26 15.71
C LYS A 180 -4.89 -1.09 14.44
N ILE A 181 -5.18 -2.39 14.52
CA ILE A 181 -5.10 -3.28 13.35
C ILE A 181 -6.26 -3.00 12.40
N VAL A 182 -7.48 -2.79 12.90
CA VAL A 182 -8.63 -2.45 12.05
C VAL A 182 -8.40 -1.13 11.32
N GLU A 183 -7.91 -0.11 12.02
CA GLU A 183 -7.55 1.17 11.43
C GLU A 183 -6.47 1.00 10.35
N SER A 184 -5.35 0.34 10.67
CA SER A 184 -4.24 0.15 9.73
C SER A 184 -4.65 -0.65 8.49
N LEU A 185 -5.42 -1.73 8.65
CA LEU A 185 -5.92 -2.54 7.53
C LEU A 185 -6.95 -1.76 6.70
N GLY A 186 -7.83 -1.01 7.36
CA GLY A 186 -8.83 -0.16 6.70
C GLY A 186 -8.16 0.91 5.84
N LEU A 187 -7.19 1.65 6.39
CA LEU A 187 -6.44 2.64 5.62
C LEU A 187 -5.64 2.02 4.47
N ALA A 188 -4.98 0.87 4.70
CA ALA A 188 -4.25 0.18 3.65
C ALA A 188 -5.18 -0.21 2.49
N PHE A 189 -6.34 -0.81 2.79
CA PHE A 189 -7.32 -1.22 1.79
C PHE A 189 -7.88 -0.01 1.01
N VAL A 190 -8.31 1.04 1.71
CA VAL A 190 -8.86 2.23 1.04
C VAL A 190 -7.79 2.94 0.21
N LYS A 191 -6.55 3.03 0.71
CA LYS A 191 -5.42 3.57 -0.06
C LYS A 191 -5.20 2.78 -1.34
N SER A 192 -5.20 1.45 -1.30
CA SER A 192 -5.07 0.61 -2.49
C SER A 192 -6.22 0.81 -3.48
N LEU A 193 -7.46 0.96 -3.01
CA LEU A 193 -8.58 1.30 -3.90
C LEU A 193 -8.39 2.68 -4.55
N MET A 194 -7.97 3.69 -3.80
CA MET A 194 -7.68 5.03 -4.35
C MET A 194 -6.57 4.98 -5.39
N ILE A 195 -5.50 4.23 -5.13
CA ILE A 195 -4.40 4.04 -6.07
C ILE A 195 -4.90 3.34 -7.35
N LEU A 196 -5.70 2.27 -7.24
CA LEU A 196 -6.26 1.59 -8.41
C LEU A 196 -7.16 2.54 -9.23
N MET A 197 -8.02 3.32 -8.56
CA MET A 197 -8.86 4.31 -9.24
C MET A 197 -8.04 5.40 -9.95
N ALA A 198 -6.89 5.79 -9.40
CA ALA A 198 -6.00 6.78 -10.01
C ALA A 198 -5.16 6.20 -11.16
N PHE A 199 -4.50 5.06 -10.91
CA PHE A 199 -3.45 4.54 -11.78
C PHE A 199 -3.91 3.52 -12.82
N ILE A 200 -5.07 2.86 -12.66
CA ILE A 200 -5.61 2.02 -13.74
C ILE A 200 -5.88 2.86 -15.00
N PRO A 201 -6.62 4.00 -14.94
CA PRO A 201 -6.86 4.81 -16.15
C PRO A 201 -5.57 5.37 -16.77
N ILE A 202 -4.59 5.76 -15.94
CA ILE A 202 -3.29 6.25 -16.40
C ILE A 202 -2.54 5.13 -17.14
N LEU A 203 -2.42 3.95 -16.51
CA LEU A 203 -1.74 2.80 -17.10
C LEU A 203 -2.47 2.29 -18.34
N TRP A 204 -3.79 2.35 -18.36
CA TRP A 204 -4.60 1.99 -19.52
C TRP A 204 -4.28 2.86 -20.72
N THR A 205 -4.30 4.19 -20.53
CA THR A 205 -4.00 5.17 -21.59
C THR A 205 -2.58 5.00 -22.11
N LEU A 206 -1.59 4.92 -21.21
CA LEU A 206 -0.19 4.73 -21.60
C LEU A 206 0.06 3.38 -22.27
N SER A 207 -0.73 2.35 -21.92
CA SER A 207 -0.62 1.01 -22.51
C SER A 207 -1.13 0.95 -23.94
N GLU A 208 -2.10 1.78 -24.34
CA GLU A 208 -2.60 1.80 -25.71
C GLU A 208 -1.51 2.24 -26.70
N ASP A 209 -0.75 3.26 -26.33
CA ASP A 209 0.37 3.76 -27.12
C ASP A 209 1.43 2.66 -27.27
N VAL A 210 1.79 1.99 -26.16
CA VAL A 210 2.77 0.90 -26.19
C VAL A 210 2.29 -0.29 -27.03
N SER A 211 1.03 -0.72 -26.90
CA SER A 211 0.52 -1.93 -27.57
C SER A 211 0.51 -1.78 -29.09
N LYS A 212 -0.04 -0.66 -29.58
CA LYS A 212 -0.08 -0.34 -31.02
C LYS A 212 1.31 -0.29 -31.65
N ILE A 213 2.28 0.23 -30.89
CA ILE A 213 3.66 0.38 -31.33
C ILE A 213 4.37 -0.99 -31.34
N LEU A 214 4.27 -1.74 -30.24
CA LEU A 214 5.01 -2.98 -30.03
C LEU A 214 4.58 -4.10 -30.98
N PHE A 215 3.28 -4.19 -31.27
CA PHE A 215 2.73 -5.20 -32.15
C PHE A 215 2.45 -4.68 -33.57
N LYS A 216 2.98 -3.52 -33.94
CA LYS A 216 2.77 -2.90 -35.26
C LYS A 216 3.15 -3.85 -36.41
N ASN A 217 4.27 -4.54 -36.27
CA ASN A 217 4.83 -5.46 -37.27
C ASN A 217 4.47 -6.94 -37.02
N LEU A 218 3.50 -7.21 -36.14
CA LEU A 218 3.07 -8.56 -35.85
C LEU A 218 2.28 -9.12 -37.04
N SER A 219 2.66 -10.29 -37.55
CA SER A 219 1.97 -10.96 -38.66
C SER A 219 0.52 -11.26 -38.30
N GLU A 220 -0.40 -11.13 -39.26
CA GLU A 220 -1.83 -11.44 -39.09
C GLU A 220 -2.07 -12.92 -38.75
N ASP A 221 -1.16 -13.80 -39.18
CA ASP A 221 -1.20 -15.23 -38.87
C ASP A 221 -0.68 -15.58 -37.46
N SER A 222 -0.18 -14.59 -36.71
CA SER A 222 0.34 -14.83 -35.37
C SER A 222 -0.78 -15.16 -34.39
N ILE A 223 -0.59 -16.20 -33.58
CA ILE A 223 -1.49 -16.51 -32.45
C ILE A 223 -1.61 -15.35 -31.44
N PHE A 224 -0.69 -14.39 -31.48
CA PHE A 224 -0.65 -13.22 -30.61
C PHE A 224 -1.28 -11.97 -31.26
N TYR A 225 -1.85 -12.07 -32.47
CA TYR A 225 -2.41 -10.91 -33.19
C TYR A 225 -3.46 -10.15 -32.38
N PHE A 226 -4.26 -10.85 -31.57
CA PHE A 226 -5.25 -10.25 -30.68
C PHE A 226 -4.65 -9.24 -29.67
N LEU A 227 -3.35 -9.32 -29.38
CA LEU A 227 -2.66 -8.37 -28.48
C LEU A 227 -2.44 -7.02 -29.14
N LYS A 228 -2.41 -6.94 -30.48
CA LYS A 228 -2.10 -5.72 -31.24
C LYS A 228 -3.04 -4.57 -30.93
N ASP A 229 -4.33 -4.86 -30.83
CA ASP A 229 -5.37 -3.88 -30.51
C ASP A 229 -5.88 -4.00 -29.06
N MET A 230 -5.17 -4.75 -28.22
CA MET A 230 -5.55 -4.93 -26.82
C MET A 230 -5.28 -3.64 -26.04
N GLN A 231 -6.35 -2.90 -25.76
CA GLN A 231 -6.33 -1.77 -24.85
C GLN A 231 -6.00 -2.26 -23.43
N GLY A 232 -5.24 -1.48 -22.67
CA GLY A 232 -4.93 -1.81 -21.28
C GLY A 232 -4.06 -3.06 -21.07
N LEU A 233 -3.32 -3.54 -22.08
CA LEU A 233 -2.40 -4.69 -21.99
C LEU A 233 -1.62 -4.73 -20.66
N LEU A 234 -0.98 -3.62 -20.29
CA LEU A 234 -0.16 -3.54 -19.07
C LEU A 234 -0.98 -3.64 -17.77
N VAL A 235 -2.24 -3.22 -17.78
CA VAL A 235 -3.17 -3.40 -16.65
C VAL A 235 -3.47 -4.88 -16.46
N TYR A 236 -3.75 -5.60 -17.55
CA TYR A 236 -3.98 -7.05 -17.50
C TYR A 236 -2.73 -7.79 -17.05
N VAL A 237 -1.54 -7.43 -17.57
CA VAL A 237 -0.27 -8.00 -17.12
C VAL A 237 -0.08 -7.78 -15.61
N ALA A 238 -0.29 -6.56 -15.12
CA ALA A 238 -0.19 -6.26 -13.68
C ALA A 238 -1.16 -7.12 -12.86
N LEU A 239 -2.42 -7.23 -13.30
CA LEU A 239 -3.44 -8.03 -12.63
C LEU A 239 -3.07 -9.53 -12.57
N PHE A 240 -2.74 -10.13 -13.71
CA PHE A 240 -2.44 -11.56 -13.78
C PHE A 240 -1.19 -11.93 -13.00
N ILE A 241 -0.14 -11.12 -13.06
CA ILE A 241 1.08 -11.41 -12.31
C ILE A 241 0.85 -11.20 -10.81
N SER A 242 0.13 -10.15 -10.39
CA SER A 242 -0.24 -10.00 -8.97
C SER A 242 -1.08 -11.17 -8.46
N LEU A 243 -2.07 -11.63 -9.25
CA LEU A 243 -2.92 -12.76 -8.87
C LEU A 243 -2.14 -14.08 -8.85
N GLY A 244 -1.26 -14.32 -9.84
CA GLY A 244 -0.37 -15.48 -9.86
C GLY A 244 0.59 -15.48 -8.66
N GLY A 245 1.19 -14.33 -8.36
CA GLY A 245 2.01 -14.12 -7.16
C GLY A 245 1.25 -14.41 -5.88
N LEU A 246 -0.03 -13.99 -5.81
CA LEU A 246 -0.93 -14.30 -4.69
C LEU A 246 -1.13 -15.79 -4.51
N ILE A 247 -1.52 -16.48 -5.57
CA ILE A 247 -1.85 -17.91 -5.55
C ILE A 247 -0.62 -18.72 -5.12
N ILE A 248 0.55 -18.42 -5.70
CA ILE A 248 1.79 -19.13 -5.35
C ILE A 248 2.20 -18.80 -3.90
N SER A 249 2.13 -17.53 -3.48
CA SER A 249 2.43 -17.15 -2.10
C SER A 249 1.53 -17.86 -1.10
N TRP A 250 0.24 -18.01 -1.41
CA TRP A 250 -0.70 -18.75 -0.58
C TRP A 250 -0.33 -20.23 -0.49
N PHE A 251 0.01 -20.86 -1.62
CA PHE A 251 0.43 -22.26 -1.65
C PHE A 251 1.73 -22.50 -0.85
N VAL A 252 2.74 -21.66 -1.06
CA VAL A 252 4.04 -21.73 -0.36
C VAL A 252 3.85 -21.49 1.14
N GLY A 253 2.96 -20.55 1.53
CA GLY A 253 2.69 -20.17 2.92
C GLY A 253 1.67 -21.04 3.66
N ILE A 254 1.04 -22.03 3.02
CA ILE A 254 -0.15 -22.72 3.56
C ILE A 254 0.06 -23.38 4.93
N LYS A 255 1.28 -23.82 5.23
CA LYS A 255 1.64 -24.48 6.50
C LYS A 255 1.98 -23.52 7.63
N LEU A 256 2.33 -22.26 7.35
CA LEU A 256 2.80 -21.29 8.34
C LEU A 256 1.79 -21.07 9.49
N PRO A 257 0.48 -20.87 9.25
CA PRO A 257 -0.47 -20.65 10.33
C PRO A 257 -0.55 -21.83 11.32
N GLY A 258 -0.45 -23.06 10.82
CA GLY A 258 -0.46 -24.26 11.66
C GLY A 258 0.81 -24.38 12.51
N LEU A 259 1.97 -24.00 11.95
CA LEU A 259 3.23 -24.00 12.68
C LEU A 259 3.27 -22.91 13.76
N GLU A 260 2.80 -21.70 13.44
CA GLU A 260 2.65 -20.61 14.40
C GLU A 260 1.74 -21.00 15.57
N TYR A 261 0.62 -21.65 15.29
CA TYR A 261 -0.27 -22.16 16.33
C TYR A 261 0.43 -23.16 17.26
N ASN A 262 1.19 -24.11 16.69
CA ASN A 262 1.94 -25.10 17.47
C ASN A 262 3.04 -24.44 18.33
N ASN A 263 3.72 -23.42 17.79
CA ASN A 263 4.67 -22.61 18.53
C ASN A 263 4.00 -21.88 19.71
N GLN A 264 2.90 -21.18 19.47
CA GLN A 264 2.15 -20.47 20.51
C GLN A 264 1.66 -21.40 21.62
N LYS A 265 1.23 -22.63 21.28
CA LYS A 265 0.84 -23.64 22.26
C LYS A 265 2.02 -24.09 23.13
N ALA A 266 3.19 -24.30 22.54
CA ALA A 266 4.40 -24.66 23.27
C ALA A 266 4.89 -23.51 24.18
N GLU A 267 4.85 -22.28 23.68
CA GLU A 267 5.18 -21.07 24.47
C GLU A 267 4.22 -20.90 25.65
N ALA A 268 2.92 -21.13 25.44
CA ALA A 268 1.93 -21.05 26.51
C ALA A 268 2.18 -22.10 27.60
N ALA A 269 2.58 -23.33 27.24
CA ALA A 269 2.94 -24.36 28.22
C ALA A 269 4.19 -23.98 29.02
N PHE A 270 5.22 -23.47 28.35
CA PHE A 270 6.43 -22.97 28.99
C PHE A 270 6.14 -21.79 29.93
N ARG A 271 5.34 -20.81 29.48
CA ARG A 271 4.91 -19.67 30.30
C ARG A 271 4.10 -20.11 31.52
N LYS A 272 3.23 -21.10 31.36
CA LYS A 272 2.40 -21.62 32.45
C LYS A 272 3.25 -22.21 33.58
N GLU A 273 4.29 -22.96 33.24
CA GLU A 273 5.25 -23.49 34.23
C GLU A 273 5.96 -22.36 35.00
N LEU A 274 6.35 -21.29 34.30
CA LEU A 274 6.95 -20.12 34.93
C LEU A 274 5.99 -19.38 35.86
N VAL A 275 4.73 -19.23 35.47
CA VAL A 275 3.69 -18.60 36.32
C VAL A 275 3.48 -19.40 37.60
N TYR A 276 3.44 -20.74 37.52
CA TYR A 276 3.37 -21.56 38.74
C TYR A 276 4.63 -21.44 39.61
N ALA A 277 5.79 -21.24 39.00
CA ALA A 277 7.01 -20.96 39.72
C ALA A 277 7.03 -19.59 40.42
N GLU A 278 6.19 -18.63 40.03
CA GLU A 278 6.05 -17.36 40.78
C GLU A 278 5.55 -17.61 42.20
N ASP A 279 4.56 -18.51 42.34
CA ASP A 279 3.98 -18.90 43.63
C ASP A 279 4.82 -19.94 44.38
N ASN A 280 5.43 -20.90 43.68
CA ASN A 280 6.25 -21.94 44.30
C ASN A 280 7.45 -22.37 43.45
N ARG A 281 8.58 -21.67 43.66
CA ARG A 281 9.86 -21.90 42.94
C ARG A 281 10.54 -23.24 43.21
N LYS A 282 10.15 -23.96 44.28
CA LYS A 282 10.81 -25.23 44.64
C LYS A 282 10.17 -26.43 43.94
N ASP A 283 8.85 -26.36 43.74
CA ASP A 283 8.08 -27.44 43.11
C ASP A 283 7.89 -27.24 41.60
N TYR A 284 7.98 -26.01 41.12
CA TYR A 284 7.89 -25.65 39.69
C TYR A 284 9.22 -25.10 39.15
N ALA A 285 9.31 -24.96 37.81
CA ALA A 285 10.52 -24.56 37.09
C ALA A 285 11.73 -25.47 37.36
N LYS A 286 11.47 -26.76 37.59
CA LYS A 286 12.52 -27.77 37.70
C LYS A 286 13.32 -27.82 36.41
N SER A 287 14.65 -27.93 36.55
CA SER A 287 15.57 -27.91 35.41
C SER A 287 15.18 -28.91 34.32
N GLU A 288 14.82 -30.14 34.70
CA GLU A 288 14.41 -31.20 33.77
C GLU A 288 13.15 -30.84 32.97
N THR A 289 12.09 -30.40 33.65
CA THR A 289 10.82 -29.96 33.02
C THR A 289 11.04 -28.75 32.10
N MET A 290 11.84 -27.78 32.54
CA MET A 290 12.15 -26.60 31.73
C MET A 290 12.97 -26.97 30.48
N ILE A 291 13.94 -27.88 30.60
CA ILE A 291 14.71 -28.38 29.46
C ILE A 291 13.80 -29.14 28.48
N GLU A 292 12.88 -29.96 28.96
CA GLU A 292 11.93 -30.69 28.12
C GLU A 292 11.02 -29.73 27.33
N LEU A 293 10.36 -28.80 28.03
CA LEU A 293 9.49 -27.80 27.41
C LEU A 293 10.25 -26.93 26.40
N PHE A 294 11.46 -26.49 26.76
CA PHE A 294 12.30 -25.68 25.87
C PHE A 294 12.83 -26.47 24.67
N THR A 295 13.07 -27.78 24.83
CA THR A 295 13.44 -28.66 23.71
C THR A 295 12.28 -28.81 22.73
N GLY A 296 11.05 -28.96 23.23
CA GLY A 296 9.83 -28.93 22.40
C GLY A 296 9.69 -27.61 21.63
N LEU A 297 9.94 -26.48 22.30
CA LEU A 297 10.00 -25.15 21.67
C LEU A 297 11.03 -25.12 20.54
N LYS A 298 12.28 -25.57 20.79
CA LYS A 298 13.35 -25.61 19.78
C LYS A 298 12.94 -26.38 18.52
N PHE A 299 12.30 -27.55 18.66
CA PHE A 299 11.86 -28.34 17.50
C PHE A 299 10.77 -27.62 16.69
N ASN A 300 9.81 -27.00 17.38
CA ASN A 300 8.73 -26.27 16.72
C ASN A 300 9.27 -25.04 15.99
N TYR A 301 10.12 -24.24 16.64
CA TYR A 301 10.79 -23.08 16.03
C TYR A 301 11.67 -23.47 14.84
N LYS A 302 12.46 -24.56 14.92
CA LYS A 302 13.26 -25.03 13.78
C LYS A 302 12.38 -25.31 12.55
N ARG A 303 11.24 -25.97 12.73
CA ARG A 303 10.29 -26.24 11.65
C ARG A 303 9.68 -24.95 11.11
N LEU A 304 9.28 -24.04 12.00
CA LEU A 304 8.74 -22.73 11.64
C LEU A 304 9.74 -21.91 10.82
N PHE A 305 10.99 -21.81 11.28
CA PHE A 305 12.05 -21.06 10.61
C PHE A 305 12.37 -21.60 9.22
N LEU A 306 12.39 -22.93 9.03
CA LEU A 306 12.57 -23.51 7.71
C LEU A 306 11.43 -23.12 6.74
N HIS A 307 10.20 -23.06 7.25
CA HIS A 307 9.05 -22.67 6.43
C HIS A 307 9.05 -21.19 6.07
N TYR A 308 9.44 -20.32 7.01
CA TYR A 308 9.70 -18.92 6.70
C TYR A 308 10.86 -18.75 5.73
N GLY A 309 11.92 -19.56 5.83
CA GLY A 309 13.09 -19.48 4.97
C GLY A 309 12.75 -19.57 3.49
N TYR A 310 12.08 -20.66 3.06
CA TYR A 310 11.71 -20.80 1.65
C TYR A 310 10.57 -19.85 1.24
N PHE A 311 9.65 -19.50 2.16
CA PHE A 311 8.59 -18.52 1.88
C PHE A 311 9.17 -17.13 1.60
N ASN A 312 10.18 -16.72 2.38
CA ASN A 312 10.88 -15.46 2.19
C ASN A 312 11.71 -15.47 0.90
N ILE A 313 12.36 -16.59 0.55
CA ILE A 313 13.04 -16.73 -0.74
C ILE A 313 12.05 -16.51 -1.89
N TRP A 314 10.89 -17.16 -1.86
CA TRP A 314 9.83 -16.97 -2.84
C TRP A 314 9.37 -15.50 -2.92
N LEU A 315 9.04 -14.89 -1.78
CA LEU A 315 8.58 -13.49 -1.73
C LEU A 315 9.62 -12.51 -2.28
N ILE A 316 10.87 -12.63 -1.85
CA ILE A 316 11.95 -11.74 -2.28
C ILE A 316 12.23 -11.93 -3.77
N MET A 317 12.28 -13.18 -4.25
CA MET A 317 12.48 -13.48 -5.66
C MET A 317 11.33 -12.92 -6.52
N PHE A 318 10.09 -13.11 -6.09
CA PHE A 318 8.92 -12.58 -6.79
C PHE A 318 8.96 -11.05 -6.90
N GLU A 319 9.22 -10.35 -5.78
CA GLU A 319 9.34 -8.89 -5.79
C GLU A 319 10.52 -8.39 -6.64
N GLN A 320 11.63 -9.12 -6.70
CA GLN A 320 12.78 -8.73 -7.53
C GLN A 320 12.53 -8.97 -9.03
N MET A 321 11.90 -10.10 -9.38
CA MET A 321 11.63 -10.48 -10.77
C MET A 321 10.55 -9.62 -11.42
N ILE A 322 9.61 -9.09 -10.65
CA ILE A 322 8.49 -8.35 -11.23
C ILE A 322 8.88 -6.93 -11.68
N VAL A 323 9.90 -6.34 -11.06
CA VAL A 323 10.41 -4.99 -11.37
C VAL A 323 10.85 -4.89 -12.84
N ILE A 324 11.39 -5.97 -13.42
CA ILE A 324 11.90 -5.95 -14.80
C ILE A 324 10.79 -6.13 -15.85
N VAL A 325 9.60 -6.62 -15.47
CA VAL A 325 8.53 -7.01 -16.41
C VAL A 325 8.10 -5.83 -17.30
N PRO A 326 7.81 -4.62 -16.77
CA PRO A 326 7.43 -3.50 -17.61
C PRO A 326 8.54 -3.11 -18.59
N PHE A 327 9.81 -3.20 -18.17
CA PHE A 327 10.96 -2.88 -19.03
C PHE A 327 11.14 -3.89 -20.16
N LEU A 328 10.94 -5.19 -19.90
CA LEU A 328 10.99 -6.22 -20.95
C LEU A 328 9.92 -5.99 -22.01
N ILE A 329 8.72 -5.59 -21.58
CA ILE A 329 7.63 -5.27 -22.50
C ILE A 329 7.96 -3.99 -23.29
N MET A 330 8.37 -2.92 -22.62
CA MET A 330 8.56 -1.63 -23.29
C MET A 330 9.89 -1.49 -24.06
N GLY A 331 10.87 -2.33 -23.76
CA GLY A 331 12.23 -2.25 -24.33
C GLY A 331 12.24 -2.12 -25.86
N PRO A 332 11.57 -3.02 -26.61
CA PRO A 332 11.48 -2.91 -28.06
C PRO A 332 10.97 -1.54 -28.55
N SER A 333 9.92 -1.00 -27.92
CA SER A 333 9.35 0.30 -28.28
C SER A 333 10.29 1.48 -27.97
N LEU A 334 11.07 1.39 -26.88
CA LEU A 334 12.10 2.37 -26.54
C LEU A 334 13.24 2.37 -27.56
N PHE A 335 13.79 1.20 -27.89
CA PHE A 335 14.89 1.08 -28.85
C PHE A 335 14.47 1.36 -30.30
N ALA A 336 13.20 1.18 -30.63
CA ALA A 336 12.61 1.62 -31.90
C ALA A 336 12.40 3.15 -31.99
N GLY A 337 12.67 3.90 -30.90
CA GLY A 337 12.46 5.34 -30.83
C GLY A 337 11.00 5.78 -30.79
N ALA A 338 10.08 4.83 -30.55
CA ALA A 338 8.65 5.06 -30.60
C ALA A 338 8.09 5.61 -29.27
N ILE A 339 8.75 5.32 -28.15
CA ILE A 339 8.52 5.95 -26.85
C ILE A 339 9.84 6.47 -26.27
N GLY A 340 9.78 7.58 -25.53
CA GLY A 340 10.93 8.13 -24.82
C GLY A 340 11.19 7.46 -23.48
N LEU A 341 12.38 7.69 -22.90
CA LEU A 341 12.73 7.13 -21.59
C LEU A 341 11.77 7.61 -20.49
N GLY A 342 11.31 8.86 -20.55
CA GLY A 342 10.33 9.40 -19.60
C GLY A 342 9.03 8.60 -19.56
N VAL A 343 8.51 8.21 -20.74
CA VAL A 343 7.30 7.39 -20.83
C VAL A 343 7.53 6.00 -20.21
N VAL A 344 8.71 5.41 -20.43
CA VAL A 344 9.08 4.13 -19.83
C VAL A 344 9.06 4.19 -18.30
N ILE A 345 9.66 5.23 -17.71
CA ILE A 345 9.67 5.39 -16.24
C ILE A 345 8.27 5.66 -15.70
N GLN A 346 7.47 6.48 -16.39
CA GLN A 346 6.10 6.77 -16.01
C GLN A 346 5.24 5.50 -16.00
N ILE A 347 5.35 4.67 -17.03
CA ILE A 347 4.65 3.38 -17.11
C ILE A 347 5.13 2.43 -16.03
N ASN A 348 6.45 2.34 -15.80
CA ASN A 348 7.01 1.46 -14.79
C ASN A 348 6.46 1.79 -13.39
N ASN A 349 6.48 3.08 -12.99
CA ASN A 349 5.89 3.49 -11.72
C ASN A 349 4.38 3.22 -11.68
N ALA A 350 3.62 3.56 -12.73
CA ALA A 350 2.18 3.29 -12.78
C ALA A 350 1.84 1.79 -12.67
N PHE A 351 2.62 0.93 -13.34
CA PHE A 351 2.50 -0.52 -13.24
C PHE A 351 2.73 -1.00 -11.81
N ASP A 352 3.79 -0.54 -11.14
CA ASP A 352 4.08 -0.92 -9.76
C ASP A 352 3.01 -0.47 -8.77
N GLN A 353 2.43 0.72 -8.96
CA GLN A 353 1.31 1.20 -8.14
C GLN A 353 0.07 0.30 -8.27
N VAL A 354 -0.29 -0.09 -9.50
CA VAL A 354 -1.42 -1.00 -9.76
C VAL A 354 -1.14 -2.39 -9.19
N ARG A 355 0.03 -2.96 -9.51
CA ARG A 355 0.48 -4.27 -9.04
C ARG A 355 0.46 -4.38 -7.53
N SER A 356 1.10 -3.43 -6.83
CA SER A 356 1.21 -3.40 -5.37
C SER A 356 -0.16 -3.28 -4.70
N SER A 357 -1.07 -2.51 -5.31
CA SER A 357 -2.43 -2.36 -4.81
C SER A 357 -3.25 -3.66 -4.87
N PHE A 358 -3.04 -4.50 -5.89
CA PHE A 358 -3.65 -5.84 -5.92
C PHE A 358 -3.09 -6.77 -4.84
N SER A 359 -1.85 -6.56 -4.40
CA SER A 359 -1.16 -7.39 -3.41
C SER A 359 -1.39 -6.96 -1.95
N VAL A 360 -2.19 -5.91 -1.69
CA VAL A 360 -2.38 -5.32 -0.35
C VAL A 360 -2.83 -6.32 0.73
N PHE A 361 -3.67 -7.31 0.35
CA PHE A 361 -4.15 -8.31 1.30
C PHE A 361 -3.05 -9.29 1.72
N ILE A 362 -2.17 -9.66 0.80
CA ILE A 362 -1.07 -10.60 1.06
C ILE A 362 -0.03 -9.93 1.96
N THR A 363 0.34 -8.69 1.64
CA THR A 363 1.34 -7.94 2.41
C THR A 363 0.87 -7.65 3.83
N ASN A 364 -0.44 -7.67 4.07
CA ASN A 364 -1.05 -7.50 5.39
C ASN A 364 -1.58 -8.82 6.01
N TRP A 365 -1.22 -10.00 5.46
CA TRP A 365 -1.75 -11.29 5.91
C TRP A 365 -1.60 -11.53 7.42
N THR A 366 -0.41 -11.29 7.98
CA THR A 366 -0.13 -11.47 9.42
C THR A 366 -1.01 -10.56 10.29
N LYS A 367 -1.27 -9.33 9.86
CA LYS A 367 -2.18 -8.43 10.58
C LYS A 367 -3.62 -8.93 10.53
N ILE A 368 -4.05 -9.49 9.39
CA ILE A 368 -5.40 -10.06 9.24
C ILE A 368 -5.57 -11.27 10.17
N THR A 369 -4.58 -12.16 10.26
CA THR A 369 -4.64 -13.32 11.16
C THR A 369 -4.64 -12.89 12.63
N GLU A 370 -3.84 -11.89 12.99
CA GLU A 370 -3.84 -11.29 14.33
C GLU A 370 -5.20 -10.67 14.67
N LEU A 371 -5.78 -9.89 13.76
CA LEU A 371 -7.12 -9.31 13.92
C LEU A 371 -8.17 -10.38 14.19
N ARG A 372 -8.15 -11.49 13.45
CA ARG A 372 -9.10 -12.60 13.65
C ARG A 372 -8.98 -13.19 15.05
N SER A 373 -7.75 -13.35 15.55
CA SER A 373 -7.48 -13.86 16.89
C SER A 373 -8.01 -12.91 17.98
N ILE A 374 -7.71 -11.61 17.87
CA ILE A 374 -8.19 -10.58 18.80
C ILE A 374 -9.72 -10.47 18.74
N HIS A 375 -10.30 -10.47 17.54
CA HIS A 375 -11.75 -10.41 17.36
C HIS A 375 -12.46 -11.56 18.07
N LYS A 376 -11.94 -12.79 17.95
CA LYS A 376 -12.49 -13.96 18.66
C LYS A 376 -12.47 -13.74 20.18
N ARG A 377 -11.31 -13.35 20.73
CA ARG A 377 -11.10 -13.12 22.16
C ARG A 377 -11.98 -11.99 22.71
N LEU A 378 -12.12 -10.89 21.98
CA LEU A 378 -13.01 -9.80 22.34
C LEU A 378 -14.49 -10.18 22.21
N SER A 379 -14.88 -10.97 21.20
CA SER A 379 -16.26 -11.46 21.07
C SER A 379 -16.66 -12.38 22.22
N GLU A 380 -15.75 -13.26 22.67
CA GLU A 380 -15.97 -14.12 23.84
C GLU A 380 -16.09 -13.26 25.11
N PHE A 381 -15.19 -12.28 25.29
CA PHE A 381 -15.26 -11.35 26.41
C PHE A 381 -16.57 -10.55 26.44
N GLU A 382 -16.98 -9.96 25.31
CA GLU A 382 -18.23 -9.20 25.16
C GLU A 382 -19.47 -10.02 25.54
N LYS A 383 -19.49 -11.32 25.20
CA LYS A 383 -20.57 -12.23 25.62
C LYS A 383 -20.56 -12.43 27.13
N ASN A 384 -19.39 -12.65 27.74
CA ASN A 384 -19.26 -12.89 29.18
C ASN A 384 -19.68 -11.68 30.03
N ILE A 385 -19.41 -10.45 29.55
CA ILE A 385 -19.86 -9.21 30.19
C ILE A 385 -21.26 -8.76 29.77
N LEU A 386 -21.99 -9.57 28.98
CA LEU A 386 -23.34 -9.28 28.47
C LEU A 386 -23.45 -7.99 27.64
N TYR A 387 -22.36 -7.55 27.01
CA TYR A 387 -22.31 -6.34 26.19
C TYR A 387 -23.17 -6.46 24.92
N LYS A 388 -23.24 -7.65 24.32
CA LYS A 388 -24.01 -7.90 23.07
C LYS A 388 -25.53 -7.93 23.25
N ASN A 389 -26.04 -8.01 24.48
CA ASN A 389 -27.49 -8.09 24.74
C ASN A 389 -28.17 -6.71 24.77
N GLN A 390 -27.44 -5.61 24.52
CA GLN A 390 -27.94 -4.23 24.60
C GLN A 390 -27.67 -3.38 23.34
N LEU A 391 -27.11 -3.99 22.29
CA LEU A 391 -26.99 -3.38 20.95
C LEU A 391 -28.14 -3.87 20.08
#